data_AF-A0A2V3UM50-F1
#
_entry.id   AF-A0A2V3UM50-F1
#
_cell.length_a   1.000
_cell.length_b   1.000
_cell.length_c   1.000
_cell.angle_alpha   90.00
_cell.angle_beta   90.00
_cell.angle_gamma   90.00
#
_symmetry.space_group_name_H-M   'P 1'
#
loop_
_entity.id
_entity.type
_entity.pdbx_description
1 polymer ?
#
loop_
_entity_poly.entity_id
_entity_poly.type
_entity_poly.pdbx_seq_one_letter_code
_entity_poly.pdbx_strand_id
1 'polypeptide(L)'
;MADATSISTVPFDGATVWATLTPGMQARIGALALEAAVGRAIAEHAFDPASRAGTEAERIALGALQEAVLGMDGLSDKAWVEPENWGARIVERFRLPSVLGQACHGCGCSERDPCDEGCGWHDAVTCTACAVPVQINLSGEAL
;
A
#
# COMPACT_ATOMS: atom_id res chain seq x y z
N MET A 1 6.88 -24.20 -8.43
CA MET A 1 7.55 -23.30 -7.48
C MET A 1 6.70 -22.05 -7.46
N ALA A 2 6.12 -21.68 -6.32
CA ALA A 2 5.42 -20.40 -6.25
C ALA A 2 6.44 -19.30 -6.56
N ASP A 3 6.19 -18.50 -7.59
CA ASP A 3 7.08 -17.39 -7.93
C ASP A 3 7.30 -16.53 -6.69
N ALA A 4 8.53 -16.05 -6.52
CA ALA A 4 8.86 -15.21 -5.39
C ALA A 4 8.06 -13.90 -5.51
N THR A 5 6.99 -13.79 -4.72
CA THR A 5 6.12 -12.62 -4.75
C THR A 5 6.85 -11.43 -4.16
N SER A 6 6.69 -10.24 -4.75
CA SER A 6 7.22 -8.98 -4.20
C SER A 6 6.44 -8.48 -2.98
N ILE A 7 5.41 -9.22 -2.54
CA ILE A 7 4.59 -8.91 -1.37
C ILE A 7 5.04 -9.77 -0.18
N SER A 8 5.33 -9.10 0.94
CA SER A 8 5.64 -9.73 2.23
C SER A 8 4.40 -10.37 2.84
N THR A 9 4.58 -11.48 3.56
CA THR A 9 3.53 -12.09 4.40
C THR A 9 3.32 -11.35 5.72
N VAL A 10 4.21 -10.40 6.06
CA VAL A 10 4.12 -9.56 7.25
C VAL A 10 3.63 -8.18 6.83
N PRO A 11 2.48 -7.70 7.33
CA PRO A 11 1.99 -6.38 6.99
C PRO A 11 2.83 -5.27 7.63
N PHE A 12 2.78 -4.09 7.04
CA PHE A 12 3.27 -2.87 7.66
C PHE A 12 2.21 -2.39 8.66
N ASP A 13 2.51 -2.53 9.95
CA ASP A 13 1.65 -2.02 11.02
C ASP A 13 2.02 -0.57 11.36
N GLY A 14 1.23 0.36 10.81
CA GLY A 14 1.41 1.79 11.04
C GLY A 14 1.27 2.18 12.51
N ALA A 15 0.47 1.49 13.31
CA ALA A 15 0.30 1.82 14.73
C ALA A 15 1.54 1.43 15.55
N THR A 16 2.10 0.25 15.28
CA THR A 16 3.36 -0.18 15.89
C THR A 16 4.51 0.74 15.51
N VAL A 17 4.63 1.10 14.22
CA VAL A 17 5.67 2.03 13.75
C VAL A 17 5.47 3.43 14.34
N TRP A 18 4.24 3.91 14.42
CA TRP A 18 3.93 5.20 15.04
C TRP A 18 4.40 5.27 16.50
N ALA A 19 4.22 4.19 17.27
CA ALA A 19 4.59 4.13 18.67
C ALA A 19 6.11 4.23 18.90
N THR A 20 6.95 3.93 17.90
CA THR A 20 8.41 4.06 18.01
C THR A 20 8.92 5.46 17.66
N LEU A 21 8.07 6.33 17.13
CA LEU A 21 8.45 7.67 16.72
C LEU A 21 8.65 8.59 17.92
N THR A 22 9.53 9.57 17.78
CA THR A 22 9.65 10.65 18.78
C THR A 22 8.36 11.47 18.84
N PRO A 23 8.03 12.10 19.98
CA PRO A 23 6.85 12.95 20.09
C PRO A 23 6.80 14.07 19.04
N GLY A 24 7.96 14.62 18.66
CA GLY A 24 8.06 15.64 17.62
C GLY A 24 7.69 15.11 16.22
N MET A 25 8.14 13.90 15.89
CA MET A 25 7.78 13.24 14.63
C MET A 25 6.29 12.88 14.60
N GLN A 26 5.76 12.32 15.70
CA GLN A 26 4.32 12.04 15.83
C GLN A 26 3.49 13.31 15.63
N ALA A 27 3.83 14.41 16.31
CA ALA A 27 3.11 15.67 16.18
C ALA A 27 3.14 16.20 14.74
N ARG A 28 4.32 16.17 14.09
CA ARG A 28 4.49 16.63 12.70
C ARG A 28 3.66 15.80 11.72
N ILE A 29 3.80 14.48 11.75
CA ILE A 29 3.08 13.56 10.83
C ILE A 29 1.57 13.65 11.09
N GLY A 30 1.17 13.71 12.37
CA GLY A 30 -0.23 13.80 12.76
C GLY A 30 -0.91 15.09 12.31
N ALA A 31 -0.22 16.23 12.45
CA ALA A 31 -0.72 17.52 11.95
C ALA A 31 -0.93 17.49 10.43
N LEU A 32 0.06 16.99 9.68
CA LEU A 32 -0.02 16.90 8.21
C LEU A 32 -1.11 15.94 7.74
N ALA A 33 -1.29 14.80 8.43
CA ALA A 33 -2.37 13.86 8.13
C ALA A 33 -3.76 14.48 8.38
N LEU A 34 -3.92 15.24 9.47
CA LEU A 34 -5.15 15.97 9.74
C LEU A 34 -5.42 17.07 8.71
N GLU A 35 -4.41 17.85 8.34
CA GLU A 35 -4.54 18.88 7.31
C GLU A 35 -4.92 18.29 5.95
N ALA A 36 -4.33 17.15 5.57
CA ALA A 36 -4.70 16.45 4.34
C ALA A 36 -6.17 15.99 4.36
N ALA A 37 -6.61 15.36 5.46
CA ALA A 37 -7.99 14.91 5.62
C ALA A 37 -9.00 16.07 5.61
N VAL A 38 -8.69 17.18 6.29
CA VAL A 38 -9.54 18.38 6.31
C VAL A 38 -9.57 19.05 4.93
N GLY A 39 -8.42 19.16 4.26
CA GLY A 39 -8.33 19.69 2.90
C GLY A 39 -9.22 18.91 1.93
N ARG A 40 -9.16 17.58 2.00
CA ARG A 40 -10.04 16.68 1.23
C ARG A 40 -11.51 16.88 1.53
N ALA A 41 -11.89 16.95 2.81
CA ALA A 41 -13.27 17.17 3.21
C ALA A 41 -13.81 18.53 2.70
N ILE A 42 -12.99 19.58 2.73
CA ILE A 42 -13.35 20.88 2.16
C ILE A 42 -13.52 20.77 0.63
N ALA A 43 -12.61 20.08 -0.05
CA ALA A 43 -12.68 19.90 -1.51
C ALA A 43 -13.98 19.20 -1.94
N GLU A 44 -14.42 18.20 -1.18
CA GLU A 44 -15.61 17.38 -1.50
C GLU A 44 -16.93 18.03 -1.08
N HIS A 45 -16.95 18.84 -0.02
CA HIS A 45 -18.21 19.32 0.58
C HIS A 45 -18.46 20.83 0.44
N ALA A 46 -17.46 21.63 0.10
CA ALA A 46 -17.63 23.07 -0.09
C ALA A 46 -17.84 23.44 -1.56
N PHE A 47 -18.40 24.62 -1.81
CA PHE A 47 -18.39 25.25 -3.13
C PHE A 47 -17.13 26.10 -3.31
N ASP A 48 -16.86 26.52 -4.54
CA ASP A 48 -15.81 27.48 -4.80
C ASP A 48 -16.05 28.83 -4.11
N PRO A 49 -14.99 29.52 -3.66
CA PRO A 49 -13.57 29.21 -3.87
C PRO A 49 -12.98 28.22 -2.85
N ALA A 50 -13.75 27.79 -1.86
CA ALA A 50 -13.26 26.94 -0.78
C ALA A 50 -12.87 25.53 -1.26
N SER A 51 -13.65 24.92 -2.16
CA SER A 51 -13.30 23.61 -2.75
C SER A 51 -11.92 23.61 -3.40
N ARG A 52 -11.64 24.58 -4.28
CA ARG A 52 -10.32 24.74 -4.90
C ARG A 52 -9.19 24.94 -3.88
N ALA A 53 -9.41 25.70 -2.81
CA ALA A 53 -8.43 25.86 -1.74
C ALA A 53 -8.20 24.54 -0.97
N GLY A 54 -9.27 23.76 -0.74
CA GLY A 54 -9.21 22.45 -0.11
C GLY A 54 -8.38 21.44 -0.91
N THR A 55 -8.56 21.38 -2.23
CA THR A 55 -7.76 20.50 -3.11
C THR A 55 -6.27 20.84 -3.03
N GLU A 56 -5.92 22.13 -3.04
CA GLU A 56 -4.52 22.53 -2.95
C GLU A 56 -3.93 22.27 -1.57
N ALA A 57 -4.72 22.49 -0.51
CA ALA A 57 -4.31 22.16 0.86
C ALA A 57 -4.05 20.65 1.03
N GLU A 58 -4.93 19.78 0.52
CA GLU A 58 -4.72 18.33 0.52
C GLU A 58 -3.42 17.96 -0.20
N ARG A 59 -3.20 18.50 -1.40
CA ARG A 59 -2.01 18.22 -2.21
C ARG A 59 -0.71 18.60 -1.50
N ILE A 60 -0.67 19.80 -0.90
CA ILE A 60 0.50 20.28 -0.15
C ILE A 60 0.73 19.42 1.09
N ALA A 61 -0.32 19.15 1.86
CA ALA A 61 -0.24 18.36 3.08
C ALA A 61 0.21 16.91 2.80
N LEU A 62 -0.29 16.28 1.74
CA LEU A 62 0.14 14.94 1.33
C LEU A 62 1.63 14.90 0.91
N GLY A 63 2.10 15.90 0.16
CA GLY A 63 3.52 16.00 -0.20
C GLY A 63 4.42 16.18 1.03
N ALA A 64 4.02 17.05 1.95
CA ALA A 64 4.73 17.27 3.20
C ALA A 64 4.68 16.03 4.12
N LEU A 65 3.56 15.30 4.14
CA LEU A 65 3.38 14.05 4.88
C LEU A 65 4.33 12.97 4.35
N GLN A 66 4.42 12.82 3.03
CA GLN A 66 5.36 11.89 2.40
C GLN A 66 6.81 12.22 2.79
N GLU A 67 7.20 13.50 2.73
CA GLU A 67 8.54 13.92 3.15
C GLU A 67 8.76 13.71 4.66
N ALA A 68 7.76 13.95 5.49
CA ALA A 68 7.86 13.71 6.94
C ALA A 68 8.05 12.23 7.29
N VAL A 69 7.49 11.32 6.49
CA VAL A 69 7.56 9.88 6.73
C VAL A 69 8.76 9.23 6.02
N LEU A 70 9.09 9.66 4.80
CA LEU A 70 10.08 9.00 3.93
C LEU A 70 11.35 9.82 3.69
N GLY A 71 11.39 11.08 4.11
CA GLY A 71 12.54 11.96 3.99
C GLY A 71 13.69 11.58 4.93
N MET A 72 14.77 12.37 4.90
CA MET A 72 16.01 12.07 5.64
C MET A 72 15.81 11.92 7.16
N ASP A 73 14.89 12.69 7.73
CA ASP A 73 14.56 12.68 9.17
C ASP A 73 13.31 11.82 9.49
N GLY A 74 12.81 11.06 8.51
CA GLY A 74 11.61 10.23 8.63
C GLY A 74 11.91 8.83 9.18
N LEU A 75 11.25 7.82 8.62
CA LEU A 75 11.48 6.41 8.95
C LEU A 75 12.85 5.95 8.40
N SER A 76 13.82 5.78 9.29
CA SER A 76 15.21 5.45 8.94
C SER A 76 15.39 4.07 8.28
N ASP A 77 14.50 3.12 8.55
CA ASP A 77 14.78 1.69 8.34
C ASP A 77 14.02 1.06 7.17
N LYS A 78 13.38 1.87 6.31
CA LYS A 78 12.47 1.38 5.25
C LYS A 78 11.55 0.28 5.80
N ALA A 79 10.90 0.53 6.94
CA ALA A 79 10.12 -0.47 7.67
C ALA A 79 9.01 -1.16 6.84
N TRP A 80 8.70 -0.63 5.66
CA TRP A 80 7.83 -1.20 4.62
C TRP A 80 8.52 -2.22 3.70
N VAL A 81 9.78 -2.59 3.93
CA VAL A 81 10.52 -3.64 3.19
C VAL A 81 11.03 -4.68 4.19
N GLU A 82 11.00 -5.97 3.82
CA GLU A 82 11.64 -7.01 4.64
C GLU A 82 13.17 -6.82 4.68
N PRO A 83 13.79 -6.72 5.88
CA PRO A 83 15.22 -6.43 6.03
C PRO A 83 16.14 -7.44 5.33
N GLU A 84 15.75 -8.71 5.30
CA GLU A 84 16.52 -9.81 4.71
C GLU A 84 16.70 -9.68 3.19
N ASN A 85 15.90 -8.83 2.53
CA ASN A 85 15.90 -8.66 1.08
C ASN A 85 16.46 -7.31 0.63
N TRP A 86 17.09 -6.55 1.51
CA TRP A 86 17.55 -5.20 1.19
C TRP A 86 18.65 -5.20 0.12
N GLY A 87 18.40 -4.58 -1.04
CA GLY A 87 19.35 -4.55 -2.16
C GLY A 87 19.34 -5.79 -3.06
N ALA A 88 18.51 -6.80 -2.75
CA ALA A 88 18.25 -7.92 -3.64
C ALA A 88 17.25 -7.50 -4.72
N ARG A 89 17.73 -6.86 -5.79
CA ARG A 89 16.92 -6.29 -6.89
C ARG A 89 15.94 -7.27 -7.56
N ILE A 90 16.06 -8.57 -7.29
CA ILE A 90 15.21 -9.65 -7.85
C ILE A 90 14.04 -10.02 -6.91
N VAL A 91 14.13 -9.78 -5.58
CA VAL A 91 13.15 -10.28 -4.59
C VAL A 91 12.93 -9.31 -3.41
N GLU A 92 12.91 -7.99 -3.64
CA GLU A 92 12.46 -7.09 -2.57
C GLU A 92 10.99 -7.40 -2.23
N ARG A 93 10.76 -7.69 -0.94
CA ARG A 93 9.42 -7.98 -0.41
C ARG A 93 8.90 -6.78 0.35
N PHE A 94 7.82 -6.20 -0.15
CA PHE A 94 7.16 -5.03 0.40
C PHE A 94 6.08 -5.44 1.38
N ARG A 95 6.09 -4.83 2.56
CA ARG A 95 5.05 -4.96 3.58
C ARG A 95 3.90 -4.02 3.24
N LEU A 96 2.75 -4.58 2.87
CA LEU A 96 1.56 -3.77 2.58
C LEU A 96 0.97 -3.19 3.88
N PRO A 97 0.42 -1.97 3.88
CA PRO A 97 -0.21 -1.38 5.06
C PRO A 97 -1.34 -2.27 5.61
N SER A 98 -1.36 -2.48 6.93
CA SER A 98 -2.33 -3.36 7.60
C SER A 98 -3.80 -2.94 7.38
N VAL A 99 -4.04 -1.65 7.13
CA VAL A 99 -5.39 -1.11 6.84
C VAL A 99 -6.00 -1.65 5.53
N LEU A 100 -5.17 -2.17 4.61
CA LEU A 100 -5.64 -2.80 3.37
C LEU A 100 -6.37 -4.12 3.65
N GLY A 101 -6.03 -4.81 4.75
CA GLY A 101 -6.50 -6.15 5.03
C GLY A 101 -5.80 -7.20 4.16
N GLN A 102 -6.56 -8.19 3.70
CA GLN A 102 -6.05 -9.28 2.88
C GLN A 102 -5.80 -8.83 1.43
N ALA A 103 -4.64 -9.19 0.87
CA ALA A 103 -4.26 -8.94 -0.51
C ALA A 103 -3.73 -10.22 -1.17
N CYS A 104 -3.99 -10.41 -2.46
CA CYS A 104 -3.45 -11.54 -3.21
C CYS A 104 -1.97 -11.30 -3.52
N HIS A 105 -1.10 -12.23 -3.14
CA HIS A 105 0.33 -12.13 -3.37
C HIS A 105 0.71 -12.32 -4.86
N GLY A 106 -0.18 -12.90 -5.66
CA GLY A 106 0.02 -13.10 -7.10
C GLY A 106 -0.35 -11.89 -7.95
N CYS A 107 -1.50 -11.26 -7.70
CA CYS A 107 -2.01 -10.15 -8.53
C CYS A 107 -2.25 -8.83 -7.79
N GLY A 108 -2.13 -8.80 -6.45
CA GLY A 108 -2.32 -7.59 -5.65
C GLY A 108 -3.79 -7.23 -5.34
N CYS A 109 -4.78 -7.98 -5.84
CA CYS A 109 -6.19 -7.67 -5.58
C CYS A 109 -6.53 -7.70 -4.09
N SER A 110 -7.51 -6.90 -3.68
CA SER A 110 -8.02 -6.81 -2.30
C SER A 110 -9.55 -6.86 -2.28
N GLU A 111 -10.17 -6.90 -1.09
CA GLU A 111 -11.64 -6.89 -0.98
C GLU A 111 -12.28 -5.64 -1.62
N ARG A 112 -11.58 -4.49 -1.57
CA ARG A 112 -12.06 -3.22 -2.13
C ARG A 112 -11.61 -2.97 -3.56
N ASP A 113 -10.77 -3.85 -4.09
CA ASP A 113 -10.20 -3.79 -5.44
C ASP A 113 -10.02 -5.23 -5.97
N PRO A 114 -11.12 -5.92 -6.27
CA PRO A 114 -11.07 -7.29 -6.79
C PRO A 114 -10.55 -7.33 -8.22
N CYS A 115 -10.16 -8.50 -8.71
CA CYS A 115 -9.85 -8.69 -10.13
C CYS A 115 -11.01 -8.25 -11.05
N ASP A 116 -10.71 -7.86 -12.29
CA ASP A 116 -11.68 -7.34 -13.27
C ASP A 116 -12.90 -8.26 -13.47
N GLU A 117 -12.69 -9.59 -13.50
CA GLU A 117 -13.76 -10.59 -13.65
C GLU A 117 -14.46 -10.94 -12.32
N GLY A 118 -14.02 -10.34 -11.22
CA GLY A 118 -14.35 -10.73 -9.85
C GLY A 118 -13.53 -11.95 -9.39
N CYS A 119 -13.19 -11.96 -8.11
CA CYS A 119 -12.53 -13.10 -7.47
C CYS A 119 -12.95 -13.23 -6.01
N GLY A 120 -12.87 -14.46 -5.48
CA GLY A 120 -12.90 -14.71 -4.04
C GLY A 120 -11.51 -15.03 -3.50
N TRP A 121 -11.45 -15.42 -2.24
CA TRP A 121 -10.22 -15.94 -1.63
C TRP A 121 -10.17 -17.46 -1.77
N HIS A 122 -9.04 -17.99 -2.26
CA HIS A 122 -8.75 -19.42 -2.27
C HIS A 122 -8.11 -19.83 -0.94
N ASP A 123 -7.12 -19.05 -0.50
CA ASP A 123 -6.43 -19.19 0.77
C ASP A 123 -6.09 -17.79 1.34
N ALA A 124 -5.25 -17.73 2.39
CA ALA A 124 -4.89 -16.49 3.07
C ALA A 124 -4.10 -15.49 2.20
N VAL A 125 -3.44 -15.94 1.13
CA VAL A 125 -2.53 -15.12 0.31
C VAL A 125 -2.84 -15.20 -1.20
N THR A 126 -3.78 -16.05 -1.61
CA THR A 126 -4.09 -16.31 -3.02
C THR A 126 -5.58 -16.14 -3.29
N CYS A 127 -5.94 -15.36 -4.32
CA CYS A 127 -7.32 -15.26 -4.79
C CYS A 127 -7.69 -16.43 -5.73
N THR A 128 -8.98 -16.66 -5.94
CA THR A 128 -9.48 -17.74 -6.80
C THR A 128 -9.03 -17.60 -8.25
N ALA A 129 -8.78 -16.39 -8.74
CA ALA A 129 -8.27 -16.16 -10.09
C ALA A 129 -6.81 -16.61 -10.24
N CYS A 130 -5.95 -16.32 -9.25
CA CYS A 130 -4.56 -16.78 -9.23
C CYS A 130 -4.40 -18.26 -8.86
N ALA A 131 -5.41 -18.86 -8.21
CA ALA A 131 -5.40 -20.27 -7.86
C ALA A 131 -5.64 -21.20 -9.06
N VAL A 132 -6.07 -20.67 -10.21
CA VAL A 132 -6.30 -21.49 -11.41
C VAL A 132 -4.96 -22.01 -11.93
N PRO A 133 -4.70 -23.33 -11.96
CA PRO A 133 -3.49 -23.85 -12.56
C PRO A 133 -3.50 -23.53 -14.05
N VAL A 134 -2.39 -22.97 -14.55
CA VAL A 134 -2.16 -22.84 -15.99
C VAL A 134 -2.29 -24.24 -16.59
N GLN A 135 -3.38 -24.52 -17.28
CA GLN A 135 -3.47 -25.69 -18.14
C GLN A 135 -2.53 -25.44 -19.31
N ILE A 136 -1.29 -25.90 -19.18
CA ILE A 136 -0.38 -26.00 -20.31
C ILE A 136 -1.04 -26.99 -21.27
N ASN A 137 -1.59 -26.48 -22.37
CA ASN A 137 -2.07 -27.31 -23.44
C ASN A 137 -0.85 -28.00 -24.06
N LEU A 138 -0.57 -29.23 -23.60
CA LEU A 138 0.37 -30.16 -24.22
C LEU A 138 -0.25 -30.81 -25.47
N SER A 139 -1.10 -30.08 -26.21
CA SER A 139 -1.53 -30.52 -27.54
C SER A 139 -0.40 -30.18 -28.52
N GLY A 140 0.63 -31.03 -28.50
CA GLY A 140 1.56 -31.17 -29.62
C GLY A 140 0.84 -31.76 -30.82
N GLU A 141 -0.07 -30.99 -31.42
CA GLU A 141 -0.70 -31.34 -32.69
C GLU A 141 -0.47 -30.20 -33.68
N ALA A 142 0.40 -30.49 -34.65
CA ALA A 142 0.35 -29.84 -35.94
C ALA A 142 -0.91 -30.35 -36.66
N LEU A 143 -1.80 -29.42 -37.02
CA LEU A 143 -2.61 -29.45 -38.24
C LEU A 143 -2.84 -28.00 -38.68
#